data_AF-A0A932EDG5-F1
#
_entry.id   AF-A0A932EDG5-F1
#
_cell.length_a   1.000
_cell.length_b   1.000
_cell.length_c   1.000
_cell.angle_alpha   90.00
_cell.angle_beta   90.00
_cell.angle_gamma   90.00
#
_symmetry.space_group_name_H-M   'P 1'
#
loop_
_entity.id
_entity.type
_entity.pdbx_description
1 polymer ?
#
loop_
_entity_poly.entity_id
_entity_poly.type
_entity_poly.pdbx_seq_one_letter_code
_entity_poly.pdbx_strand_id
1 'polypeptide(L)'
;MKRNLILIAAILVSILLAVNSARRIMTFRTTAAKVTEAQRQLDEIRRENEALARELEYKKSDEFAEAEIRNKLGLAKPGETVVVLPKDDERRTTNDERKIESPNWQKWWNLFFKG
;
A
#
# COMPACT_ATOMS: atom_id res chain seq x y z
N MET A 1 -66.24 -29.68 -28.44
CA MET A 1 -65.82 -28.26 -28.58
C MET A 1 -65.45 -27.63 -27.24
N LYS A 2 -66.31 -27.65 -26.21
CA LYS A 2 -66.05 -27.05 -24.88
C LYS A 2 -64.76 -27.55 -24.19
N ARG A 3 -64.48 -28.86 -24.24
CA ARG A 3 -63.26 -29.48 -23.66
C ARG A 3 -61.96 -28.94 -24.29
N ASN A 4 -61.93 -28.79 -25.61
CA ASN A 4 -60.75 -28.28 -26.31
C ASN A 4 -60.54 -26.78 -26.05
N LEU A 5 -61.62 -26.02 -25.86
CA LEU A 5 -61.56 -24.61 -25.47
C LEU A 5 -60.96 -24.43 -24.06
N ILE A 6 -61.36 -25.29 -23.11
CA ILE A 6 -60.81 -25.30 -21.75
C ILE A 6 -59.31 -25.65 -21.78
N LEU A 7 -58.90 -26.63 -22.59
CA LEU A 7 -57.49 -26.98 -22.75
C LEU A 7 -56.66 -25.83 -23.34
N ILE A 8 -57.17 -25.14 -24.36
CA ILE A 8 -56.49 -23.98 -24.96
C ILE A 8 -56.36 -22.84 -23.94
N ALA A 9 -57.42 -22.56 -23.18
CA ALA A 9 -57.38 -21.55 -22.12
C ALA A 9 -56.36 -21.91 -21.02
N ALA A 10 -56.32 -23.18 -20.60
CA ALA A 10 -55.36 -23.66 -19.60
C ALA A 10 -53.90 -23.53 -20.11
N ILE A 11 -53.65 -23.84 -21.39
CA ILE A 11 -52.33 -23.67 -22.01
C ILE A 11 -51.93 -22.19 -22.05
N LEU A 12 -52.85 -21.30 -22.45
CA LEU A 12 -52.60 -19.86 -22.48
C LEU A 12 -52.26 -19.30 -21.09
N VAL A 13 -53.01 -19.71 -20.06
CA VAL A 13 -52.74 -19.34 -18.67
C VAL A 13 -51.38 -19.87 -18.22
N SER A 14 -51.06 -21.12 -18.55
CA SER A 14 -49.76 -21.73 -18.22
C SER A 14 -48.59 -21.00 -18.87
N ILE A 15 -48.71 -20.61 -20.14
CA ILE A 15 -47.69 -19.84 -20.86
C ILE A 15 -47.52 -18.46 -20.20
N LEU A 16 -48.62 -17.80 -19.84
CA LEU A 16 -48.58 -16.49 -19.20
C LEU A 16 -47.90 -16.54 -17.82
N LEU A 17 -48.18 -17.57 -17.02
CA LEU A 17 -47.52 -17.82 -15.74
C LEU A 17 -46.03 -18.14 -15.92
N ALA A 18 -45.67 -18.95 -16.92
CA ALA A 18 -44.28 -19.30 -17.22
C ALA A 18 -43.46 -18.05 -17.60
N VAL A 19 -43.99 -17.18 -18.47
CA VAL A 19 -43.32 -15.94 -18.88
C VAL A 19 -43.17 -14.97 -17.70
N ASN A 20 -44.19 -14.82 -16.85
CA ASN A 20 -44.12 -13.96 -15.67
C ASN A 20 -43.04 -14.46 -14.68
N SER A 21 -43.02 -15.78 -14.44
CA SER A 21 -42.05 -16.42 -13.54
C SER A 21 -40.63 -16.31 -14.06
N ALA A 22 -40.41 -16.54 -15.36
CA ALA A 22 -39.10 -16.41 -15.99
C ALA A 22 -38.55 -14.97 -15.88
N ARG A 23 -39.40 -13.96 -16.10
CA ARG A 23 -39.00 -12.54 -15.94
C ARG A 23 -38.60 -12.24 -14.49
N ARG A 24 -39.36 -12.72 -13.51
CA ARG A 24 -39.07 -12.54 -12.08
C ARG A 24 -37.74 -13.18 -11.67
N ILE A 25 -37.46 -14.40 -12.14
CA ILE A 25 -36.18 -15.09 -11.88
C ILE A 25 -35.00 -14.28 -12.43
N MET A 26 -35.16 -13.69 -13.62
CA MET A 26 -34.09 -12.93 -14.27
C MET A 26 -33.80 -11.62 -13.55
N THR A 27 -34.85 -10.93 -13.07
CA THR A 27 -34.70 -9.72 -12.24
C THR A 27 -34.12 -9.99 -10.85
N PHE A 28 -34.37 -11.17 -10.26
CA PHE A 28 -33.81 -11.50 -8.95
C PHE A 28 -32.28 -11.64 -9.01
N ARG A 29 -31.76 -12.24 -10.08
CA ARG A 29 -30.30 -12.40 -10.28
C ARG A 29 -29.58 -11.06 -10.45
N THR A 30 -30.20 -10.11 -11.16
CA THR A 30 -29.59 -8.79 -11.35
C THR A 30 -29.61 -7.95 -10.07
N THR A 31 -30.65 -8.07 -9.25
CA THR A 31 -30.70 -7.42 -7.93
C THR A 31 -29.65 -7.97 -6.97
N ALA A 32 -29.48 -9.29 -6.90
CA ALA A 32 -28.45 -9.91 -6.07
C ALA A 32 -27.03 -9.45 -6.48
N ALA A 33 -26.75 -9.40 -7.78
CA ALA A 33 -25.47 -8.92 -8.30
C ALA A 33 -25.20 -7.44 -7.93
N LYS A 34 -26.23 -6.58 -7.99
CA LYS A 34 -26.12 -5.17 -7.60
C LYS A 34 -25.80 -5.01 -6.10
N VAL A 35 -26.41 -5.82 -5.25
CA VAL A 35 -26.13 -5.79 -3.80
C VAL A 35 -24.69 -6.23 -3.53
N THR A 36 -24.23 -7.30 -4.16
CA THR A 36 -22.84 -7.76 -4.01
C THR A 36 -21.84 -6.72 -4.49
N GLU A 37 -22.08 -6.08 -5.63
CA GLU A 37 -21.18 -5.03 -6.14
C GLU A 37 -21.18 -3.79 -5.23
N ALA A 38 -22.34 -3.35 -4.75
CA ALA A 38 -22.44 -2.24 -3.80
C ALA A 38 -21.69 -2.55 -2.48
N GLN A 39 -21.80 -3.78 -1.98
CA GLN A 39 -21.07 -4.21 -0.79
C GLN A 39 -19.55 -4.20 -1.03
N ARG A 40 -19.11 -4.68 -2.20
CA ARG A 40 -17.69 -4.67 -2.58
C ARG A 40 -17.12 -3.26 -2.63
N GLN A 41 -17.85 -2.32 -3.24
CA GLN A 41 -17.46 -0.90 -3.30
C GLN A 41 -17.41 -0.27 -1.92
N LEU A 42 -18.37 -0.59 -1.04
CA LEU A 42 -18.37 -0.09 0.33
C LEU A 42 -17.13 -0.55 1.10
N ASP A 43 -16.76 -1.83 0.97
CA ASP A 43 -15.61 -2.39 1.66
C ASP A 43 -14.29 -1.80 1.11
N GLU A 44 -14.20 -1.53 -0.19
CA GLU A 44 -13.06 -0.86 -0.82
C GLU A 44 -12.88 0.56 -0.29
N ILE A 45 -13.95 1.37 -0.31
CA ILE A 45 -13.93 2.75 0.19
C ILE A 45 -13.59 2.79 1.69
N ARG A 46 -14.09 1.83 2.49
CA ARG A 46 -13.74 1.73 3.91
C ARG A 46 -12.25 1.49 4.13
N ARG A 47 -11.66 0.55 3.38
CA ARG A 47 -10.22 0.26 3.47
C ARG A 47 -9.38 1.46 3.06
N GLU A 48 -9.78 2.16 2.00
CA GLU A 48 -9.10 3.37 1.56
C GLU A 48 -9.19 4.48 2.63
N ASN A 49 -10.37 4.68 3.22
CA ASN A 49 -10.56 5.65 4.29
C ASN A 49 -9.67 5.33 5.52
N GLU A 50 -9.63 4.07 5.95
CA GLU A 50 -8.77 3.64 7.05
C GLU A 50 -7.27 3.84 6.74
N ALA A 51 -6.85 3.58 5.49
CA ALA A 51 -5.47 3.82 5.07
C ALA A 51 -5.11 5.31 5.10
N LEU A 52 -6.00 6.15 4.55
CA LEU A 52 -5.84 7.61 4.57
C LEU A 52 -5.86 8.17 6.01
N ALA A 53 -6.69 7.62 6.89
CA ALA A 53 -6.74 8.02 8.29
C ALA A 53 -5.41 7.72 9.00
N ARG A 54 -4.83 6.53 8.77
CA ARG A 54 -3.50 6.18 9.31
C ARG A 54 -2.39 7.07 8.75
N GLU A 55 -2.42 7.36 7.46
CA GLU A 55 -1.45 8.26 6.84
C GLU A 55 -1.56 9.69 7.41
N LEU A 56 -2.79 10.17 7.61
CA LEU A 56 -3.04 11.47 8.22
C LEU A 56 -2.50 11.53 9.66
N GLU A 57 -2.72 10.49 10.45
CA GLU A 57 -2.20 10.38 11.81
C GLU A 57 -0.67 10.38 11.83
N TYR A 58 -0.04 9.59 10.96
CA TYR A 58 1.41 9.59 10.80
C TYR A 58 1.94 10.97 10.41
N LYS A 59 1.33 11.64 9.43
CA LYS A 59 1.75 12.99 9.00
C LYS A 59 1.57 14.07 10.06
N LYS A 60 0.67 13.86 11.03
CA LYS A 60 0.49 14.74 12.19
C LYS A 60 1.49 14.47 13.31
N SER A 61 2.19 13.34 13.28
CA SER A 61 3.14 12.97 14.32
C SER A 61 4.40 13.85 14.27
N ASP A 62 5.02 14.03 15.44
CA ASP A 62 6.30 14.74 15.56
C ASP A 62 7.43 14.02 14.82
N GLU A 63 7.35 12.69 14.66
CA GLU A 63 8.30 11.90 13.87
C GLU A 63 8.30 12.32 12.41
N PHE A 64 7.12 12.53 11.81
CA PHE A 64 7.03 13.01 10.43
C PHE A 64 7.58 14.44 10.29
N ALA A 65 7.27 15.32 11.25
CA ALA A 65 7.81 16.67 11.27
C ALA A 65 9.34 16.67 11.37
N GLU A 66 9.90 15.85 12.27
CA GLU A 66 11.35 15.72 12.42
C GLU A 66 12.02 15.09 11.20
N ALA A 67 11.41 14.06 10.61
CA ALA A 67 11.88 13.47 9.37
C ALA A 67 11.91 14.50 8.23
N GLU A 68 10.88 15.33 8.10
CA GLU A 68 10.89 16.39 7.08
C GLU A 68 11.90 17.51 7.37
N ILE A 69 12.09 17.89 8.63
CA ILE A 69 13.13 18.85 9.00
C ILE A 69 14.52 18.30 8.64
N ARG A 70 14.80 17.03 8.95
CA ARG A 70 16.08 16.38 8.60
C ARG A 70 16.25 16.24 7.09
N ASN A 71 15.23 15.79 6.37
CA ASN A 71 15.31 15.47 4.95
C ASN A 71 15.27 16.72 4.04
N LYS A 72 14.42 17.70 4.34
CA LYS A 72 14.25 18.90 3.48
C LYS A 72 15.13 20.06 3.90
N LEU A 73 15.32 20.25 5.20
CA LEU A 73 16.05 21.40 5.72
C LEU A 73 17.48 21.04 6.12
N GLY A 74 17.81 19.75 6.25
CA GLY A 74 19.13 19.30 6.72
C GLY A 74 19.44 19.75 8.14
N LEU A 75 18.41 20.16 8.91
CA LEU A 75 18.57 20.69 10.25
C LEU A 75 18.55 19.54 11.26
N ALA A 76 19.44 19.63 12.24
CA ALA A 76 19.56 18.69 13.34
C ALA A 76 19.28 19.40 14.67
N LYS A 77 18.90 18.64 15.70
CA LYS A 77 18.61 19.20 17.03
C LYS A 77 19.89 19.73 17.71
N PRO A 78 19.78 20.65 18.69
CA PRO A 78 20.93 21.11 19.46
C PRO A 78 21.67 19.92 20.11
N GLY A 79 22.94 19.73 19.75
CA GLY A 79 23.78 18.61 20.21
C GLY A 79 23.99 17.49 19.18
N GLU A 80 23.30 17.51 18.04
CA GLU A 80 23.53 16.59 16.93
C GLU A 80 24.55 17.16 15.91
N THR A 81 25.40 16.30 15.33
CA THR A 81 26.36 16.70 14.29
C THR A 81 25.89 16.21 12.92
N VAL A 82 25.69 17.12 11.98
CA VAL A 82 25.34 16.79 10.59
C VAL A 82 26.60 16.35 9.84
N VAL A 83 26.64 15.10 9.38
CA VAL A 83 27.75 14.57 8.56
C VAL A 83 27.31 14.53 7.11
N VAL A 84 27.93 15.36 6.27
CA VAL A 84 27.73 15.33 4.81
C VAL A 84 28.75 14.37 4.21
N LEU A 85 28.30 13.21 3.72
CA LEU A 85 29.17 12.31 2.97
C LEU A 85 29.39 12.90 1.56
N PRO A 86 30.65 13.06 1.11
CA PRO A 86 30.91 13.38 -0.28
C PRO A 86 30.35 12.24 -1.14
N LYS A 87 29.59 12.58 -2.19
CA LYS A 87 29.17 11.60 -3.20
C LYS A 87 30.44 10.96 -3.77
N ASP A 88 30.44 9.64 -3.90
CA ASP A 88 31.61 8.83 -4.31
C ASP A 88 32.16 9.15 -5.72
N ASP A 89 31.62 10.16 -6.41
CA ASP A 89 31.98 10.50 -7.79
C ASP A 89 33.08 11.57 -7.92
N GLU A 90 33.60 12.13 -6.83
CA GLU A 90 34.67 13.17 -6.90
C GLU A 90 36.00 12.80 -6.22
N ARG A 91 36.31 11.51 -6.06
CA ARG A 91 37.64 11.07 -5.60
C ARG A 91 38.45 10.39 -6.69
N ARG A 92 38.76 11.15 -7.75
CA ARG A 92 39.87 10.83 -8.66
C ARG A 92 40.68 12.09 -8.96
N THR A 93 41.51 12.49 -7.99
CA THR A 93 42.91 12.93 -8.18
C THR A 93 43.40 13.60 -6.90
N THR A 94 44.13 12.83 -6.09
CA THR A 94 45.37 13.32 -5.49
C THR A 94 46.12 12.09 -5.02
N ASN A 95 47.19 11.81 -5.75
CA ASN A 95 48.21 10.86 -5.40
C ASN A 95 48.90 11.38 -4.13
N ASP A 96 48.59 10.83 -2.96
CA ASP A 96 49.49 10.92 -1.82
C ASP A 96 49.38 9.67 -0.93
N GLU A 97 50.51 8.95 -0.93
CA GLU A 97 51.02 8.02 0.06
C GLU A 97 50.08 6.94 0.62
N ARG A 98 50.25 5.72 0.08
CA ARG A 98 49.81 4.48 0.72
C ARG A 98 50.52 4.30 2.07
N LYS A 99 49.94 4.85 3.15
CA LYS A 99 50.24 4.40 4.50
C LYS A 99 49.75 2.96 4.63
N ILE A 100 50.66 2.01 4.48
CA ILE A 100 50.43 0.63 4.91
C ILE A 100 50.25 0.70 6.43
N GLU A 101 49.00 0.73 6.88
CA GLU A 101 48.69 0.68 8.31
C GLU A 101 49.18 -0.66 8.86
N SER A 102 50.22 -0.61 9.70
CA SER A 102 50.71 -1.79 10.40
C SER A 102 49.57 -2.39 11.24
N PRO A 103 49.41 -3.73 11.26
CA PRO A 103 48.40 -4.39 12.06
C PRO A 103 48.42 -3.94 13.53
N ASN A 104 47.24 -3.88 14.15
CA ASN A 104 47.10 -3.33 15.50
C ASN A 104 48.03 -3.98 16.53
N TRP A 105 48.29 -5.30 16.44
CA TRP A 105 49.21 -6.00 17.35
C TRP A 105 50.64 -5.44 17.31
N GLN A 106 51.08 -4.96 16.15
CA GLN A 106 52.44 -4.45 15.93
C GLN A 106 52.59 -3.06 16.56
N LYS A 107 51.51 -2.29 16.60
CA LYS A 107 51.44 -1.00 17.32
C LYS A 107 51.54 -1.21 18.83
N TRP A 108 50.80 -2.19 19.37
CA TRP A 108 50.86 -2.55 20.79
C TRP A 108 52.24 -3.05 21.20
N TRP A 109 52.89 -3.88 20.38
CA TRP A 109 54.23 -4.37 20.66
C TRP A 109 55.26 -3.24 20.81
N ASN A 110 55.23 -2.26 19.91
CA ASN A 110 56.14 -1.12 19.96
C ASN A 110 55.93 -0.25 21.21
N LEU A 111 54.69 -0.09 21.66
CA LEU A 111 54.39 0.68 22.87
C LEU A 111 54.95 0.04 24.15
N PHE A 112 54.94 -1.29 24.25
CA PHE A 112 55.32 -1.99 25.48
C PHE A 112 56.79 -2.42 25.55
N PHE A 113 57.46 -2.60 24.41
CA PHE A 113 58.81 -3.19 24.37
C PHE A 113 59.86 -2.33 23.66
N LYS A 114 59.48 -1.15 23.13
CA LYS A 114 60.38 -0.23 22.42
C LYS A 114 60.31 1.22 22.92
N GLY A 115 59.80 1.43 24.15
CA GLY A 115 59.90 2.69 24.88
C GLY A 115 61.23 2.82 25.60
#